data_AF-A0A1Z9WD26-F1
#
_entry.id   AF-A0A1Z9WD26-F1
#
_cell.length_a   1.000
_cell.length_b   1.000
_cell.length_c   1.000
_cell.angle_alpha   90.00
_cell.angle_beta   90.00
_cell.angle_gamma   90.00
#
_symmetry.space_group_name_H-M   'P 1'
#
loop_
_entity.id
_entity.type
_entity.pdbx_description
1 polymer ?
#
loop_
_entity_poly.entity_id
_entity_poly.type
_entity_poly.pdbx_seq_one_letter_code
_entity_poly.pdbx_strand_id
1 'polypeptide(L)'
;MKLLQTLFVCVTCLYSASGVANTVPDIKLAALKFGTVKWELATIKRLGLDKKNGFNLEVVDVAGKQASTLSIQNDAVDVIVTD
;
A
#
# COMPACT_ATOMS: atom_id res chain seq x y z
N MET A 1 -43.83 -10.49 20.48
CA MET A 1 -43.21 -9.16 20.33
C MET A 1 -41.77 -9.14 20.87
N LYS A 2 -41.50 -9.59 22.10
CA LYS A 2 -40.14 -9.66 22.67
C LYS A 2 -39.15 -10.49 21.82
N LEU A 3 -39.58 -11.67 21.34
CA LEU A 3 -38.74 -12.55 20.50
C LEU A 3 -38.28 -11.89 19.18
N LEU A 4 -39.15 -11.09 18.56
CA LEU A 4 -38.85 -10.37 17.32
C LEU A 4 -37.86 -9.21 17.57
N GLN A 5 -38.01 -8.52 18.70
CA GLN A 5 -37.06 -7.47 19.12
C GLN A 5 -35.68 -8.05 19.43
N THR A 6 -35.61 -9.22 20.09
CA THR A 6 -34.33 -9.89 20.36
C THR A 6 -33.63 -10.32 19.07
N LEU A 7 -34.39 -10.79 18.10
CA LEU A 7 -33.85 -11.17 16.78
C LEU A 7 -33.32 -9.95 16.02
N PHE A 8 -34.03 -8.83 16.08
CA PHE A 8 -33.61 -7.58 15.45
C PHE A 8 -32.32 -7.01 16.06
N VAL A 9 -32.18 -7.07 17.39
CA VAL A 9 -30.95 -6.66 18.11
C VAL A 9 -29.77 -7.58 17.78
N CYS A 10 -30.01 -8.88 17.62
CA CYS A 10 -28.96 -9.83 17.27
C CYS A 10 -28.40 -9.57 15.87
N VAL A 11 -29.28 -9.27 14.90
CA VAL A 11 -28.90 -8.94 13.52
C VAL A 11 -28.10 -7.64 13.44
N THR A 12 -28.49 -6.60 14.18
CA THR A 12 -27.73 -5.33 14.18
C THR A 12 -26.36 -5.48 14.84
N CYS A 13 -26.24 -6.29 15.89
CA CYS A 13 -24.97 -6.55 16.56
C CYS A 13 -23.98 -7.35 15.67
N LEU A 14 -24.50 -8.30 14.88
CA LEU A 14 -23.70 -9.04 13.90
C LEU A 14 -23.20 -8.16 12.75
N TYR A 15 -23.97 -7.14 12.34
CA TYR A 15 -23.56 -6.22 11.28
C TYR A 15 -22.38 -5.33 11.69
N SER A 16 -22.32 -4.90 12.96
CA SER A 16 -21.22 -4.08 13.50
C SER A 16 -19.88 -4.82 13.65
N ALA A 17 -19.89 -6.16 13.66
CA ALA A 17 -18.69 -6.98 13.77
C ALA A 17 -17.95 -7.21 12.44
N SER A 18 -18.50 -6.72 11.32
CA SER A 18 -17.83 -6.71 10.02
C SER A 18 -16.76 -5.61 10.01
N GLY A 19 -15.71 -5.82 10.80
CA GLY A 19 -14.63 -4.87 11.00
C GLY A 19 -13.88 -4.54 9.72
N VAL A 20 -13.48 -3.27 9.61
CA VAL A 20 -12.57 -2.75 8.59
C VAL A 20 -11.30 -3.61 8.59
N ALA A 21 -11.04 -4.31 7.49
CA ALA A 21 -9.73 -4.90 7.28
C ALA A 21 -8.71 -3.76 7.25
N ASN A 22 -7.82 -3.70 8.24
CA ASN A 22 -6.63 -2.85 8.20
C ASN A 22 -5.71 -3.42 7.12
N THR A 23 -6.02 -3.12 5.86
CA THR A 23 -5.16 -3.44 4.74
C THR A 23 -3.93 -2.55 4.84
N VAL A 24 -2.77 -3.17 4.97
CA VAL A 24 -1.48 -2.49 4.86
C VAL A 24 -1.48 -1.76 3.50
N PRO A 25 -1.34 -0.42 3.45
CA PRO A 25 -1.35 0.31 2.20
C PRO A 25 -0.19 -0.10 1.30
N ASP A 26 -0.48 -0.31 0.03
CA ASP A 26 0.53 -0.48 -1.01
C ASP A 26 1.01 0.91 -1.49
N ILE A 27 2.32 1.10 -1.55
CA ILE A 27 2.95 2.32 -2.07
C ILE A 27 3.81 1.93 -3.27
N LYS A 28 3.45 2.45 -4.45
CA LYS A 28 4.20 2.26 -5.69
C LYS A 28 5.27 3.32 -5.83
N LEU A 29 6.52 2.89 -5.91
CA LEU A 29 7.68 3.75 -6.08
C LEU A 29 8.38 3.43 -7.40
N ALA A 30 8.45 4.41 -8.30
CA ALA A 30 9.24 4.31 -9.52
C ALA A 30 10.71 4.66 -9.26
N ALA A 31 11.61 3.75 -9.59
CA ALA A 31 13.06 3.94 -9.51
C ALA A 31 13.75 3.42 -10.77
N LEU A 32 14.92 3.98 -11.08
CA LEU A 32 15.76 3.43 -12.14
C LEU A 32 16.10 1.97 -11.84
N LYS A 33 16.12 1.15 -12.90
CA LYS A 33 16.52 -0.28 -12.79
C LYS A 33 17.96 -0.47 -12.29
N PHE A 34 18.76 0.59 -12.28
CA PHE A 34 20.16 0.62 -11.90
C PHE A 34 20.45 1.77 -10.91
N GLY A 35 21.63 1.75 -10.31
CA GLY A 35 22.10 2.80 -9.38
C GLY A 35 21.94 2.44 -7.90
N THR A 36 22.45 3.33 -7.04
CA THR A 36 22.53 3.13 -5.58
C THR A 36 21.15 3.04 -4.93
N VAL A 37 20.19 3.83 -5.40
CA VAL A 37 18.79 3.82 -4.93
C VAL A 37 18.20 2.41 -5.01
N LYS A 38 18.54 1.61 -6.03
CA LYS A 38 18.04 0.23 -6.14
C LYS A 38 18.54 -0.65 -4.99
N TRP A 39 19.78 -0.44 -4.54
CA TRP A 39 20.39 -1.16 -3.42
C TRP A 39 19.72 -0.80 -2.08
N GLU A 40 19.36 0.47 -1.91
CA GLU A 40 18.62 0.98 -0.75
C GLU A 40 17.21 0.40 -0.69
N LEU A 41 16.46 0.43 -1.80
CA LEU A 41 15.12 -0.17 -1.90
C LEU A 41 15.15 -1.68 -1.67
N ALA A 42 16.14 -2.37 -2.21
CA ALA A 42 16.36 -3.79 -1.94
C ALA A 42 16.66 -4.06 -0.46
N THR A 43 17.37 -3.15 0.21
CA THR A 43 17.66 -3.23 1.64
C THR A 43 16.40 -3.03 2.48
N ILE A 44 15.54 -2.06 2.13
CA ILE A 44 14.22 -1.87 2.76
C ILE A 44 13.41 -3.17 2.71
N LYS A 45 13.32 -3.79 1.52
CA LYS A 45 12.61 -5.05 1.33
C LYS A 45 13.24 -6.21 2.11
N ARG A 46 14.56 -6.37 2.03
CA ARG A 46 15.29 -7.46 2.70
C ARG A 46 15.15 -7.39 4.23
N LEU A 47 15.12 -6.19 4.80
CA LEU A 47 14.98 -5.96 6.24
C LEU A 47 13.51 -5.89 6.71
N GLY A 48 12.56 -5.96 5.76
CA GLY A 48 11.12 -5.83 6.00
C GLY A 48 10.73 -4.49 6.62
N LEU A 49 11.47 -3.43 6.29
CA LEU A 49 11.25 -2.10 6.89
C LEU A 49 9.93 -1.49 6.42
N ASP A 50 9.48 -1.78 5.20
CA ASP A 50 8.16 -1.37 4.71
C ASP A 50 7.06 -1.92 5.63
N LYS A 51 7.04 -3.25 5.81
CA LYS A 51 6.02 -3.92 6.62
C LYS A 51 6.08 -3.52 8.09
N LYS A 52 7.28 -3.33 8.64
CA LYS A 52 7.47 -2.83 10.02
C LYS A 52 6.92 -1.43 10.23
N ASN A 53 6.91 -0.59 9.20
CA ASN A 53 6.36 0.75 9.23
C ASN A 53 4.90 0.80 8.72
N GLY A 54 4.26 -0.36 8.56
CA GLY A 54 2.82 -0.43 8.28
C GLY A 54 2.44 -0.13 6.83
N PHE A 55 3.34 -0.34 5.85
CA PHE A 55 3.02 -0.27 4.43
C PHE A 55 3.70 -1.40 3.64
N ASN A 56 3.30 -1.62 2.39
CA ASN A 56 3.98 -2.53 1.47
C ASN A 56 4.54 -1.73 0.30
N LEU A 57 5.85 -1.78 0.11
CA LEU A 57 6.52 -1.01 -0.94
C LEU A 57 6.51 -1.78 -2.27
N GLU A 58 5.84 -1.33 -3.30
CA GLU A 58 5.95 -1.90 -4.64
C GLU A 58 6.98 -1.09 -5.44
N VAL A 59 8.07 -1.73 -5.87
CA VAL A 59 9.11 -1.05 -6.65
C VAL A 59 8.86 -1.27 -8.14
N VAL A 60 8.60 -0.18 -8.86
CA VAL A 60 8.41 -0.15 -10.31
C VAL A 60 9.72 0.28 -10.98
N ASP A 61 10.30 -0.61 -11.77
CA ASP A 61 11.53 -0.29 -12.51
C ASP A 61 11.22 0.58 -13.73
N VAL A 62 11.92 1.71 -13.85
CA VAL A 62 11.87 2.59 -15.01
C VAL A 62 13.22 2.69 -15.71
N ALA A 63 13.19 3.00 -17.01
CA ALA A 63 14.39 3.07 -17.85
C ALA A 63 15.17 4.40 -17.72
N GLY A 64 14.55 5.46 -17.21
CA GLY A 64 15.15 6.79 -17.15
C GLY A 64 14.29 7.80 -16.39
N LYS A 65 14.86 8.98 -16.13
CA LYS A 65 14.21 10.06 -15.35
C LYS A 65 12.87 10.49 -15.96
N GLN A 66 12.81 10.60 -17.29
CA GLN A 66 11.59 10.97 -18.01
C GLN A 66 10.47 9.95 -17.77
N ALA A 67 10.81 8.66 -17.72
CA ALA A 67 9.83 7.61 -17.43
C ALA A 67 9.34 7.69 -15.97
N SER A 68 10.22 7.99 -14.99
CA SER A 68 9.79 8.29 -13.62
C SER A 68 8.83 9.48 -13.59
N THR A 69 9.17 10.60 -14.23
CA THR A 69 8.33 11.80 -14.24
C THR A 69 6.96 11.52 -14.88
N LEU A 70 6.91 10.80 -16.00
CA LEU A 70 5.64 10.42 -16.62
C LEU A 70 4.84 9.46 -15.74
N SER A 71 5.49 8.57 -14.98
CA SER A 71 4.79 7.61 -14.13
C SER A 71 4.01 8.29 -13.00
N ILE A 72 4.56 9.33 -12.38
CA ILE A 72 3.83 10.07 -11.33
C ILE A 72 2.79 11.03 -11.90
N GLN A 73 3.02 11.60 -13.09
CA GLN A 73 2.07 12.52 -13.74
C GLN A 73 0.79 11.83 -14.25
N ASN A 74 0.87 10.53 -14.54
CA ASN A 74 -0.26 9.74 -15.02
C ASN A 74 -0.86 8.83 -13.93
N ASP A 75 -0.61 9.13 -12.65
CA ASP A 75 -1.08 8.35 -11.49
C ASP A 75 -0.70 6.85 -11.54
N ALA A 76 0.39 6.48 -12.23
CA ALA A 76 0.84 5.10 -12.32
C ALA A 76 1.64 4.65 -11.09
N VAL A 77 2.26 5.60 -10.38
CA VAL A 77 2.98 5.39 -9.12
C VAL A 77 2.71 6.54 -8.15
N ASP A 78 2.93 6.30 -6.86
CA ASP A 78 2.71 7.27 -5.79
C ASP A 78 3.97 8.12 -5.52
N VAL A 79 5.15 7.54 -5.78
CA VAL A 79 6.45 8.15 -5.43
C VAL A 79 7.45 7.95 -6.57
N ILE A 80 8.28 8.96 -6.81
CA ILE A 80 9.47 8.86 -7.67
C ILE A 80 10.70 9.27 -6.87
N VAL A 81 11.88 8.80 -7.28
CA VAL A 81 13.17 9.28 -6.77
C VAL A 81 13.85 10.13 -7.84
N THR A 82 14.26 11.35 -7.46
CA THR A 82 15.07 12.26 -8.26
C THR A 82 16.27 12.70 -7.45
N ASP A 83 17.41 12.87 -8.13
CA ASP A 83 18.50 13.74 -7.67
C ASP A 83 18.06 15.21 -7.76
#